data_AF-A0A0N4XCU9-F1
#
_entry.id   AF-A0A0N4XCU9-F1
#
_cell.length_a   1.000
_cell.length_b   1.000
_cell.length_c   1.000
_cell.angle_alpha   90.00
_cell.angle_beta   90.00
_cell.angle_gamma   90.00
#
_symmetry.space_group_name_H-M   'P 1'
#
loop_
_entity.id
_entity.type
_entity.pdbx_description
1 polymer ?
#
loop_
_entity_poly.entity_id
_entity_poly.type
_entity_poly.pdbx_seq_one_letter_code
_entity_poly.pdbx_strand_id
1 'polypeptide(L)'
;MSELEDTSGADGDRAIDQQSFNCSQFEIFTHEYRERTEVPECDDHDSNGSCCSSPSSSGNAKKRIINTMRKLQKALVTLEVIADMLQKMRETMENLTEQSKQVRAEFSTTTVPIPPFDSTDMKLLLGENEVPPMQTPFEELEEMEKSAQDRLKVLLFEAETLLQEYDHIKHGIRG
;
A
#
# COMPACT_ATOMS: atom_id res chain seq x y z
N MET A 1 21.80 2.36 53.98
CA MET A 1 20.73 1.53 54.52
C MET A 1 19.49 1.87 53.68
N SER A 2 19.24 1.24 52.53
CA SER A 2 19.56 -0.16 52.14
C SER A 2 18.91 -1.15 53.13
N GLU A 3 18.24 -2.24 52.75
CA GLU A 3 17.93 -2.88 51.44
C GLU A 3 16.40 -2.82 51.15
N LEU A 4 15.82 -2.99 49.94
CA LEU A 4 16.27 -3.38 48.59
C LEU A 4 16.41 -4.90 48.30
N GLU A 5 15.28 -5.64 48.17
CA GLU A 5 15.05 -6.78 47.23
C GLU A 5 13.65 -7.43 47.43
N ASP A 6 12.77 -7.39 46.41
CA ASP A 6 11.92 -8.54 45.99
C ASP A 6 11.32 -8.25 44.60
N THR A 7 12.05 -8.66 43.56
CA THR A 7 11.59 -8.62 42.16
C THR A 7 11.40 -10.04 41.63
N SER A 8 10.56 -10.83 42.30
CA SER A 8 10.27 -12.24 41.94
C SER A 8 8.98 -12.47 41.14
N GLY A 9 8.30 -11.40 40.72
CA GLY A 9 7.23 -11.47 39.72
C GLY A 9 7.80 -11.56 38.30
N ALA A 10 7.98 -12.78 37.77
CA ALA A 10 8.25 -12.96 36.36
C ALA A 10 7.07 -12.37 35.55
N ASP A 11 7.37 -11.40 34.69
CA ASP A 11 6.41 -10.70 33.84
C ASP A 11 5.70 -11.70 32.91
N GLY A 12 4.50 -12.13 33.33
CA GLY A 12 3.79 -13.25 32.72
C GLY A 12 3.34 -12.96 31.29
N ASP A 13 2.95 -11.71 31.04
CA ASP A 13 2.58 -11.23 29.71
C ASP A 13 3.81 -11.28 28.78
N ARG A 14 4.96 -10.80 29.26
CA ARG A 14 6.23 -10.91 28.51
C ARG A 14 6.66 -12.36 28.25
N ALA A 15 6.37 -13.29 29.15
CA ALA A 15 6.64 -14.71 28.93
C ALA A 15 5.71 -15.32 27.85
N ILE A 16 4.43 -14.93 27.84
CA ILE A 16 3.44 -15.35 26.83
C ILE A 16 3.77 -14.75 25.45
N ASP A 17 4.13 -13.47 25.39
CA ASP A 17 4.58 -12.80 24.18
C ASP A 17 5.85 -13.45 23.61
N GLN A 18 6.84 -13.74 24.46
CA GLN A 18 8.05 -14.42 24.04
C GLN A 18 7.76 -15.85 23.53
N GLN A 19 6.85 -16.58 24.17
CA GLN A 19 6.47 -17.93 23.74
C GLN A 19 5.71 -17.91 22.40
N SER A 20 4.75 -17.00 22.23
CA SER A 20 3.98 -16.87 20.99
C SER A 20 4.86 -16.42 19.82
N PHE A 21 5.77 -15.47 20.05
CA PHE A 21 6.80 -15.08 19.09
C PHE A 21 7.69 -16.27 18.69
N ASN A 22 8.22 -17.02 19.66
CA ASN A 22 9.08 -18.17 19.40
C ASN A 22 8.36 -19.27 18.59
N CYS A 23 7.08 -19.54 18.88
CA CYS A 23 6.26 -20.46 18.10
C CYS A 23 6.10 -20.00 16.64
N SER A 24 5.79 -18.72 16.42
CA SER A 24 5.66 -18.13 15.08
C SER A 24 6.97 -18.21 14.29
N GLN A 25 8.10 -17.85 14.91
CA GLN A 25 9.43 -17.96 14.29
C GLN A 25 9.79 -19.41 13.95
N PHE A 26 9.43 -20.38 14.80
CA PHE A 26 9.66 -21.80 14.52
C PHE A 26 8.77 -22.34 13.40
N GLU A 27 7.52 -21.86 13.28
CA GLU A 27 6.63 -22.21 12.17
C GLU A 27 7.17 -21.65 10.84
N ILE A 28 7.62 -20.38 10.81
CA ILE A 28 8.28 -19.76 9.65
C ILE A 28 9.54 -20.56 9.29
N PHE A 29 10.44 -20.81 10.25
CA PHE A 29 11.66 -21.58 10.03
C PHE A 29 11.37 -22.99 9.48
N THR A 30 10.40 -23.71 10.03
CA THR A 30 10.09 -25.07 9.56
C THR A 30 9.35 -25.07 8.21
N HIS A 31 8.61 -24.02 7.88
CA HIS A 31 8.06 -23.82 6.54
C HIS A 31 9.19 -23.57 5.53
N GLU A 32 10.07 -22.60 5.80
CA GLU A 32 11.22 -22.29 4.95
C GLU A 32 12.17 -23.47 4.80
N TYR A 33 12.50 -24.19 5.88
CA TYR A 33 13.37 -25.35 5.82
C TYR A 33 12.79 -26.43 4.90
N ARG A 34 11.48 -26.71 4.99
CA ARG A 34 10.78 -27.65 4.10
C ARG A 34 10.66 -27.17 2.65
N GLU A 35 10.71 -25.87 2.42
CA GLU A 35 10.66 -25.25 1.08
C GLU A 35 12.06 -25.20 0.44
N ARG A 36 13.12 -25.11 1.26
CA ARG A 36 14.53 -25.09 0.84
C ARG A 36 15.19 -26.48 0.77
N THR A 37 14.76 -27.46 1.56
CA THR A 37 15.22 -28.86 1.41
C THR A 37 14.43 -29.57 0.31
N GLU A 38 14.87 -29.36 -0.93
CA GLU A 38 14.67 -30.38 -1.95
C GLU A 38 15.33 -31.68 -1.43
N VAL A 39 14.55 -32.75 -1.37
CA VAL A 39 15.08 -34.06 -0.98
C VAL A 39 16.05 -34.47 -2.09
N PRO A 40 17.30 -34.87 -1.77
CA PRO A 40 18.21 -35.41 -2.76
C PRO A 40 17.48 -36.51 -3.54
N GLU A 41 17.33 -36.32 -4.84
CA GLU A 41 16.81 -37.36 -5.71
C GLU A 41 17.78 -38.53 -5.58
N CYS A 42 17.29 -39.69 -5.14
CA CYS A 42 18.16 -40.84 -4.92
C CYS A 42 18.67 -41.27 -6.29
N ASP A 43 19.92 -40.93 -6.62
CA ASP A 43 20.59 -41.43 -7.81
C ASP A 43 20.42 -42.96 -7.86
N ASP A 44 19.98 -43.46 -9.01
CA ASP A 44 19.64 -44.87 -9.25
C ASP A 44 20.90 -45.75 -9.11
N HIS A 45 21.22 -46.12 -7.87
CA HIS A 45 22.26 -47.09 -7.58
C HIS A 45 21.79 -48.49 -7.99
N ASP A 46 22.21 -48.89 -9.19
CA ASP A 46 22.23 -50.26 -9.69
C ASP A 46 23.06 -51.15 -8.74
N SER A 47 22.45 -51.60 -7.64
CA SER A 47 23.08 -52.43 -6.62
C SER A 47 22.04 -53.26 -5.88
N ASN A 48 21.92 -54.50 -6.38
CA ASN A 48 21.19 -55.64 -5.86
C ASN A 48 21.16 -55.71 -4.30
N GLY A 49 20.14 -55.12 -3.67
CA GLY A 49 20.08 -54.91 -2.22
C GLY A 49 18.66 -54.78 -1.69
N SER A 50 18.17 -55.83 -1.04
CA SER A 50 16.81 -55.89 -0.48
C SER A 50 16.65 -55.02 0.77
N CYS A 51 16.34 -53.72 0.63
CA CYS A 51 15.66 -52.96 1.70
C CYS A 51 15.04 -51.63 1.23
N CYS A 52 13.97 -51.65 0.43
CA CYS A 52 13.13 -50.46 0.25
C CYS A 52 11.66 -50.82 -0.02
N SER A 53 10.88 -50.94 1.05
CA SER A 53 9.41 -51.02 0.98
C SER A 53 8.87 -49.66 0.54
N SER A 54 8.68 -49.47 -0.76
CA SER A 54 8.25 -48.19 -1.35
C SER A 54 7.01 -47.63 -0.63
N PRO A 55 7.09 -46.45 0.02
CA PRO A 55 5.90 -45.82 0.59
C PRO A 55 4.96 -45.47 -0.57
N SER A 56 3.74 -46.03 -0.52
CA SER A 56 2.74 -46.02 -1.59
C SER A 56 2.69 -44.70 -2.39
N SER A 57 2.59 -44.79 -3.72
CA SER A 57 2.53 -43.62 -4.63
C SER A 57 1.37 -42.66 -4.31
N SER A 58 0.34 -43.15 -3.62
CA SER A 58 -0.74 -42.38 -2.98
C SER A 58 -0.25 -41.23 -2.10
N GLY A 59 0.80 -41.45 -1.29
CA GLY A 59 1.37 -40.42 -0.41
C GLY A 59 1.97 -39.25 -1.19
N ASN A 60 2.63 -39.54 -2.32
CA ASN A 60 3.19 -38.53 -3.21
C ASN A 60 2.11 -37.84 -4.05
N ALA A 61 1.07 -38.57 -4.48
CA ALA A 61 -0.09 -37.97 -5.15
C ALA A 61 -0.81 -36.96 -4.25
N LYS A 62 -1.11 -37.32 -3.00
CA LYS A 62 -1.75 -36.42 -2.02
C LYS A 62 -0.91 -35.17 -1.75
N LYS A 63 0.41 -35.31 -1.56
CA LYS A 63 1.33 -34.17 -1.41
C LYS A 63 1.33 -33.25 -2.63
N ARG A 64 1.40 -33.81 -3.84
CA ARG A 64 1.32 -33.02 -5.09
C ARG A 64 0.02 -32.24 -5.18
N ILE A 65 -1.13 -32.87 -4.90
CA ILE A 65 -2.45 -32.22 -4.90
C ILE A 65 -2.50 -31.07 -3.87
N ILE A 66 -1.99 -31.27 -2.65
CA ILE A 66 -1.94 -30.20 -1.64
C ILE A 66 -1.03 -29.04 -2.09
N ASN A 67 0.14 -29.35 -2.66
CA ASN A 67 1.06 -28.32 -3.14
C ASN A 67 0.52 -27.56 -4.36
N THR A 68 -0.16 -28.21 -5.30
CA THR A 68 -0.79 -27.52 -6.43
C THR A 68 -1.98 -26.67 -5.98
N MET A 69 -2.83 -27.15 -5.07
CA MET A 69 -3.90 -26.34 -4.48
C MET A 69 -3.36 -25.09 -3.77
N ARG A 70 -2.27 -25.21 -2.99
CA ARG A 70 -1.61 -24.06 -2.36
C ARG A 70 -1.03 -23.08 -3.36
N LYS A 71 -0.40 -23.56 -4.44
CA LYS A 71 0.11 -22.70 -5.53
C LYS A 71 -1.03 -21.96 -6.24
N LEU A 72 -2.16 -22.64 -6.49
CA LEU A 72 -3.37 -22.05 -7.06
C LEU A 72 -3.99 -20.99 -6.13
N GLN A 73 -4.09 -21.28 -4.82
CA GLN A 73 -4.60 -20.32 -3.83
C GLN A 73 -3.73 -19.06 -3.77
N LYS A 74 -2.38 -19.20 -3.72
CA LYS A 74 -1.46 -18.06 -3.79
C LYS A 74 -1.68 -17.25 -5.08
N ALA A 75 -1.78 -17.92 -6.24
CA ALA A 75 -1.99 -17.26 -7.52
C ALA A 75 -3.34 -16.51 -7.61
N LEU A 76 -4.42 -17.06 -7.05
CA LEU A 76 -5.74 -16.40 -6.99
C LEU A 76 -5.65 -15.10 -6.17
N VAL A 77 -5.08 -15.14 -4.97
CA VAL A 77 -4.92 -13.93 -4.13
C VAL A 77 -4.06 -12.87 -4.83
N THR A 78 -2.97 -13.26 -5.51
CA THR A 78 -2.17 -12.31 -6.30
C THR A 78 -2.97 -11.70 -7.45
N LEU A 79 -3.84 -12.47 -8.12
CA LEU A 79 -4.69 -11.96 -9.20
C LEU A 79 -5.78 -11.01 -8.69
N GLU A 80 -6.36 -11.28 -7.51
CA GLU A 80 -7.32 -10.38 -6.84
C GLU A 80 -6.66 -9.03 -6.51
N VAL A 81 -5.47 -9.04 -5.90
CA VAL A 81 -4.70 -7.81 -5.61
C VAL A 81 -4.35 -7.03 -6.87
N ILE A 82 -3.99 -7.71 -7.97
CA ILE A 82 -3.73 -7.07 -9.26
C ILE A 82 -5.01 -6.45 -9.85
N ALA A 83 -6.17 -7.10 -9.69
CA ALA A 83 -7.45 -6.59 -10.17
C ALA A 83 -7.89 -5.34 -9.40
N ASP A 84 -7.75 -5.34 -8.07
CA ASP A 84 -8.04 -4.18 -7.22
C ASP A 84 -7.11 -3.00 -7.52
N MET A 85 -5.81 -3.25 -7.69
CA MET A 85 -4.83 -2.23 -8.09
C MET A 85 -5.16 -1.66 -9.47
N LEU A 86 -5.54 -2.51 -10.43
CA LEU A 86 -5.96 -2.09 -11.78
C LEU A 86 -7.22 -1.22 -11.74
N GLN A 87 -8.16 -1.49 -10.84
CA GLN A 87 -9.34 -0.65 -10.63
C GLN A 87 -8.94 0.73 -10.08
N LYS A 88 -8.13 0.79 -9.01
CA LYS A 88 -7.61 2.05 -8.45
C LYS A 88 -6.82 2.89 -9.47
N MET A 89 -6.00 2.24 -10.30
CA MET A 89 -5.25 2.90 -11.38
C MET A 89 -6.16 3.54 -12.43
N ARG A 90 -7.32 2.94 -12.73
CA ARG A 90 -8.31 3.54 -13.63
C ARG A 90 -8.97 4.77 -13.01
N GLU A 91 -9.34 4.68 -11.74
CA GLU A 91 -9.99 5.77 -11.00
C GLU A 91 -9.05 6.97 -10.83
N THR A 92 -7.78 6.76 -10.44
CA THR A 92 -6.78 7.83 -10.40
C THR A 92 -6.50 8.43 -11.79
N MET A 93 -6.45 7.62 -12.85
CA MET A 93 -6.29 8.12 -14.22
C MET A 93 -7.49 8.97 -14.69
N GLU A 94 -8.72 8.59 -14.34
CA GLU A 94 -9.92 9.37 -14.64
C GLU A 94 -9.92 10.70 -13.87
N ASN A 95 -9.66 10.66 -12.56
CA ASN A 95 -9.53 11.85 -11.70
C ASN A 95 -8.46 12.84 -12.22
N LEU A 96 -7.27 12.35 -12.60
CA LEU A 96 -6.21 13.18 -13.19
C LEU A 96 -6.61 13.74 -14.56
N THR A 97 -7.38 12.99 -15.36
CA THR A 97 -7.90 13.45 -16.65
C THR A 97 -8.97 14.55 -16.48
N GLU A 98 -9.80 14.47 -15.44
CA GLU A 98 -10.76 15.52 -15.09
C GLU A 98 -10.06 16.77 -14.56
N GLN A 99 -9.14 16.63 -13.61
CA GLN A 99 -8.29 17.72 -13.11
C GLN A 99 -7.52 18.42 -14.24
N SER A 100 -6.99 17.67 -15.20
CA SER A 100 -6.29 18.23 -16.38
C SER A 100 -7.20 19.11 -17.25
N LYS A 101 -8.49 18.76 -17.39
CA LYS A 101 -9.49 19.63 -18.06
C LYS A 101 -9.80 20.87 -17.23
N GLN A 102 -9.86 20.74 -15.90
CA GLN A 102 -10.15 21.84 -14.98
C GLN A 102 -9.00 22.87 -14.92
N VAL A 103 -7.73 22.42 -14.90
CA VAL A 103 -6.53 23.28 -15.01
C VAL A 103 -6.47 24.02 -16.36
N ARG A 104 -7.12 23.47 -17.39
CA ARG A 104 -7.25 24.10 -18.71
C ARG A 104 -8.43 25.09 -18.80
N ALA A 105 -9.26 25.22 -17.77
CA ALA A 105 -10.37 26.18 -17.76
C ALA A 105 -9.85 27.63 -17.72
N GLU A 106 -10.55 28.53 -18.41
CA GLU A 106 -9.97 29.78 -18.93
C GLU A 106 -9.81 30.92 -17.90
N PHE A 107 -10.13 30.67 -16.63
CA PHE A 107 -10.11 31.66 -15.55
C PHE A 107 -9.05 31.32 -14.48
N SER A 108 -7.85 31.86 -14.65
CA SER A 108 -6.86 31.99 -13.57
C SER A 108 -6.74 33.47 -13.18
N THR A 109 -6.45 33.71 -11.91
CA THR A 109 -6.12 35.02 -11.32
C THR A 109 -4.97 35.74 -12.05
N THR A 110 -4.16 35.00 -12.81
CA THR A 110 -2.97 35.49 -13.52
C THR A 110 -3.20 35.84 -15.00
N THR A 111 -4.26 35.33 -15.65
CA THR A 111 -4.43 35.45 -17.11
C THR A 111 -4.82 36.86 -17.56
N VAL A 112 -5.43 37.65 -16.68
CA VAL A 112 -5.82 39.04 -16.93
C VAL A 112 -5.37 39.90 -15.75
N PRO A 113 -4.44 40.86 -15.94
CA PRO A 113 -4.05 41.78 -14.88
C PRO A 113 -5.17 42.81 -14.66
N ILE A 114 -6.11 42.47 -13.78
CA ILE A 114 -7.15 43.37 -13.30
C ILE A 114 -6.51 44.27 -12.22
N PRO A 115 -6.70 45.61 -12.25
CA PRO A 115 -6.18 46.50 -11.22
C PRO A 115 -6.70 46.11 -9.82
N PRO A 116 -5.90 46.29 -8.75
CA PRO A 116 -6.39 46.09 -7.40
C PRO A 116 -7.59 47.01 -7.12
N PHE A 117 -8.68 46.40 -6.68
CA PHE A 117 -9.92 47.09 -6.31
C PHE A 117 -9.70 47.91 -5.04
N ASP A 118 -10.00 49.22 -5.08
CA ASP A 118 -10.08 50.01 -3.85
C ASP A 118 -11.50 49.93 -3.27
N SER A 119 -11.60 49.29 -2.09
CA SER A 119 -12.84 49.22 -1.33
C SER A 119 -13.35 50.60 -0.88
N THR A 120 -12.48 51.61 -0.81
CA THR A 120 -12.82 53.00 -0.43
C THR A 120 -13.59 53.68 -1.55
N ASP A 121 -13.02 53.74 -2.77
CA ASP A 121 -13.70 54.23 -3.97
C ASP A 121 -15.04 53.51 -4.20
N MET A 122 -15.10 52.20 -3.98
CA MET A 122 -16.32 51.44 -4.22
C MET A 122 -17.39 51.63 -3.15
N LYS A 123 -17.02 51.81 -1.86
CA LYS A 123 -17.94 52.27 -0.81
C LYS A 123 -18.44 53.69 -1.07
N LEU A 124 -17.61 54.55 -1.66
CA LEU A 124 -17.98 55.90 -2.06
C LEU A 124 -18.96 55.91 -3.26
N LEU A 125 -18.83 54.96 -4.19
CA LEU A 125 -19.67 54.82 -5.39
C LEU A 125 -21.00 54.08 -5.14
N LEU A 126 -21.01 53.03 -4.32
CA LEU A 126 -22.18 52.15 -4.11
C LEU A 126 -22.82 52.29 -2.72
N GLY A 127 -22.10 52.87 -1.74
CA GLY A 127 -22.51 52.96 -0.35
C GLY A 127 -22.00 51.79 0.51
N GLU A 128 -21.85 52.04 1.82
CA GLU A 128 -21.25 51.08 2.77
C GLU A 128 -22.04 49.76 2.92
N ASN A 129 -23.33 49.76 2.59
CA ASN A 129 -24.22 48.59 2.70
C ASN A 129 -24.13 47.64 1.48
N GLU A 130 -23.67 48.14 0.33
CA GLU A 130 -23.63 47.41 -0.95
C GLU A 130 -22.23 46.82 -1.25
N VAL A 131 -21.23 47.13 -0.42
CA VAL A 131 -19.84 46.65 -0.58
C VAL A 131 -19.47 45.70 0.55
N PRO A 132 -19.32 44.39 0.28
CA PRO A 132 -18.96 43.40 1.29
C PRO A 132 -17.65 43.74 2.05
N PRO A 133 -17.54 43.35 3.33
CA PRO A 133 -16.33 43.55 4.11
C PRO A 133 -15.20 42.61 3.66
N MET A 134 -14.33 43.15 2.80
CA MET A 134 -12.98 42.68 2.45
C MET A 134 -12.78 41.32 1.79
N GLN A 135 -13.71 40.37 1.83
CA GLN A 135 -13.64 39.19 0.94
C GLN A 135 -13.83 39.65 -0.51
N THR A 136 -12.71 39.98 -1.15
CA THR A 136 -12.69 40.25 -2.59
C THR A 136 -12.79 38.92 -3.33
N PRO A 137 -13.41 38.87 -4.52
CA PRO A 137 -13.46 37.64 -5.33
C PRO A 137 -12.07 37.04 -5.60
N PHE A 138 -10.99 37.82 -5.51
CA PHE A 138 -9.62 37.34 -5.64
C PHE A 138 -9.18 36.44 -4.48
N GLU A 139 -9.58 36.72 -3.24
CA GLU A 139 -9.24 35.88 -2.08
C GLU A 139 -9.95 34.51 -2.19
N GLU A 140 -11.24 34.51 -2.55
CA GLU A 140 -11.99 33.27 -2.79
C GLU A 140 -11.41 32.46 -3.96
N LEU A 141 -10.98 33.14 -5.05
CA LEU A 141 -10.32 32.50 -6.18
C LEU A 141 -8.94 31.95 -5.81
N GLU A 142 -8.15 32.64 -4.98
CA GLU A 142 -6.84 32.18 -4.52
C GLU A 142 -6.95 30.97 -3.58
N GLU A 143 -7.91 30.97 -2.65
CA GLU A 143 -8.21 29.80 -1.82
C GLU A 143 -8.71 28.62 -2.65
N MET A 144 -9.56 28.85 -3.65
CA MET A 144 -10.02 27.83 -4.59
C MET A 144 -8.85 27.27 -5.42
N GLU A 145 -8.00 28.12 -6.00
CA GLU A 145 -6.83 27.71 -6.78
C GLU A 145 -5.85 26.89 -5.92
N LYS A 146 -5.58 27.33 -4.69
CA LYS A 146 -4.75 26.61 -3.73
C LYS A 146 -5.34 25.25 -3.36
N SER A 147 -6.65 25.17 -3.12
CA SER A 147 -7.34 23.91 -2.82
C SER A 147 -7.28 22.92 -4.00
N ALA A 148 -7.36 23.41 -5.23
CA ALA A 148 -7.22 22.61 -6.45
C ALA A 148 -5.77 22.11 -6.61
N GLN A 149 -4.77 22.97 -6.38
CA GLN A 149 -3.36 22.57 -6.38
C GLN A 149 -3.06 21.50 -5.33
N ASP A 150 -3.59 21.64 -4.10
CA ASP A 150 -3.38 20.66 -3.03
C ASP A 150 -4.07 19.32 -3.33
N ARG A 151 -5.28 19.34 -3.91
CA ARG A 151 -5.95 18.13 -4.40
C ARG A 151 -5.16 17.45 -5.53
N LEU A 152 -4.57 18.22 -6.45
CA LEU A 152 -3.73 17.69 -7.51
C LEU A 152 -2.45 17.03 -6.97
N LYS A 153 -1.79 17.63 -5.96
CA LYS A 153 -0.62 17.04 -5.28
C LYS A 153 -0.95 15.68 -4.66
N VAL A 154 -2.11 15.56 -3.99
CA VAL A 154 -2.57 14.28 -3.40
C VAL A 154 -2.79 13.21 -4.46
N LEU A 155 -3.48 13.54 -5.56
CA LEU A 155 -3.71 12.60 -6.67
C LEU A 155 -2.42 12.16 -7.37
N LEU A 156 -1.44 13.06 -7.52
CA LEU A 156 -0.12 12.71 -8.07
C LEU A 156 0.65 11.78 -7.13
N PHE A 157 0.67 12.05 -5.82
CA PHE A 157 1.31 11.18 -4.83
C PHE A 157 0.67 9.78 -4.77
N GLU A 158 -0.67 9.70 -4.86
CA GLU A 158 -1.38 8.42 -4.94
C GLU A 158 -0.99 7.64 -6.21
N ALA A 159 -0.94 8.31 -7.37
CA ALA A 159 -0.52 7.69 -8.63
C ALA A 159 0.95 7.22 -8.59
N GLU A 160 1.86 8.00 -8.03
CA GLU A 160 3.27 7.59 -7.81
C GLU A 160 3.37 6.35 -6.92
N THR A 161 2.57 6.29 -5.84
CA THR A 161 2.52 5.15 -4.93
C THR A 161 2.01 3.88 -5.64
N LEU A 162 0.91 3.99 -6.40
CA LEU A 162 0.36 2.87 -7.18
C LEU A 162 1.34 2.37 -8.25
N LEU A 163 2.13 3.26 -8.87
CA LEU A 163 3.17 2.88 -9.83
C LEU A 163 4.33 2.13 -9.16
N GLN A 164 4.73 2.53 -7.95
CA GLN A 164 5.73 1.80 -7.16
C GLN A 164 5.22 0.41 -6.74
N GLU A 165 3.97 0.30 -6.26
CA GLU A 165 3.34 -0.98 -5.93
C GLU A 165 3.30 -1.93 -7.15
N TYR A 166 2.93 -1.41 -8.33
CA TYR A 166 2.98 -2.17 -9.57
C TYR A 166 4.38 -2.67 -9.92
N ASP A 167 5.41 -1.83 -9.81
CA ASP A 167 6.79 -2.23 -10.12
C ASP A 167 7.32 -3.26 -9.10
N HIS A 168 6.93 -3.18 -7.82
CA HIS A 168 7.21 -4.21 -6.82
C HIS A 168 6.55 -5.55 -7.15
N ILE A 169 5.29 -5.55 -7.60
CA ILE A 169 4.57 -6.77 -8.02
C ILE A 169 5.21 -7.37 -9.29
N LYS A 170 5.60 -6.53 -10.24
CA LYS A 170 6.13 -6.94 -11.55
C LYS A 170 7.55 -7.50 -11.48
N HIS A 171 8.45 -6.87 -10.73
CA HIS A 171 9.86 -7.25 -10.67
C HIS A 171 10.23 -8.05 -9.41
N GLY A 172 9.28 -8.20 -8.49
CA GLY A 172 9.53 -8.69 -7.14
C GLY A 172 10.21 -7.62 -6.27
N ILE A 173 10.11 -7.79 -4.95
CA ILE A 173 10.84 -6.94 -4.00
C ILE A 173 12.33 -7.30 -4.10
N ARG A 174 13.11 -6.46 -4.81
CA ARG A 174 14.57 -6.44 -4.68
C ARG A 174 14.92 -5.74 -3.37
N GLY A 175 15.14 -6.54 -2.32
CA GLY A 175 15.88 -6.12 -1.12
C GLY A 175 17.36 -5.96 -1.39
#